data_AF-A0A7V4KQX3-F1
#
_entry.id   AF-A0A7V4KQX3-F1
#
_cell.length_a   1.000
_cell.length_b   1.000
_cell.length_c   1.000
_cell.angle_alpha   90.00
_cell.angle_beta   90.00
_cell.angle_gamma   90.00
#
_symmetry.space_group_name_H-M   'P 1'
#
loop_
_entity.id
_entity.type
_entity.pdbx_description
1 polymer ?
#
loop_
_entity_poly.entity_id
_entity_poly.type
_entity_poly.pdbx_seq_one_letter_code
_entity_poly.pdbx_strand_id
1 'polypeptide(L)'
;MTPLQAHLARVAAWAVLGLVVALPLLRRGPADRFARQCGIQLAAWGAVNLALVAAGWRGDAPAAWFLWLNVGLDVGYSAVGATLLLCGRHFRVPGLVGAGVGVLPQGIVLALLDLWFLRVAY
;
A
#
# COMPACT_ATOMS: atom_id res chain seq x y z
N MET A 1 -9.28 11.93 19.72
CA MET A 1 -8.84 11.62 18.34
C MET A 1 -10.07 11.58 17.45
N THR A 2 -10.14 12.38 16.39
CA THR A 2 -11.29 12.40 15.46
C THR A 2 -11.34 11.09 14.63
N PRO A 3 -12.48 10.74 14.01
CA PRO A 3 -12.56 9.59 13.12
C PRO A 3 -11.51 9.61 12.00
N LEU A 4 -11.25 10.80 11.43
CA LEU A 4 -10.21 11.02 10.44
C LEU A 4 -8.81 10.72 11.01
N GLN A 5 -8.47 11.28 12.17
CA GLN A 5 -7.16 11.01 12.81
C GLN A 5 -6.98 9.52 13.13
N ALA A 6 -8.04 8.83 13.55
CA ALA A 6 -8.01 7.39 13.79
C ALA A 6 -7.76 6.60 12.50
N HIS A 7 -8.40 7.00 11.40
CA HIS A 7 -8.17 6.40 10.09
C HIS A 7 -6.74 6.65 9.60
N LEU A 8 -6.27 7.89 9.63
CA LEU A 8 -4.90 8.27 9.26
C LEU A 8 -3.84 7.54 10.11
N ALA A 9 -4.10 7.33 11.41
CA ALA A 9 -3.20 6.56 12.27
C ALA A 9 -3.10 5.08 11.85
N ARG A 10 -4.19 4.47 11.37
CA ARG A 10 -4.17 3.09 10.83
C ARG A 10 -3.40 3.02 9.51
N VAL A 11 -3.61 3.99 8.63
CA VAL A 11 -2.85 4.11 7.37
C VAL A 11 -1.36 4.30 7.66
N ALA A 12 -1.01 5.17 8.61
CA ALA A 12 0.37 5.38 9.04
C ALA A 12 0.99 4.10 9.62
N ALA A 13 0.28 3.38 10.48
CA ALA A 13 0.77 2.12 11.05
C ALA A 13 1.04 1.08 9.95
N TRP A 14 0.15 0.97 8.98
CA TRP A 14 0.33 0.07 7.83
C TRP A 14 1.54 0.48 6.97
N ALA A 15 1.70 1.77 6.69
CA ALA A 15 2.81 2.30 5.93
C ALA A 15 4.17 2.09 6.65
N VAL A 16 4.22 2.36 7.96
CA VAL A 16 5.41 2.11 8.79
C VAL A 16 5.76 0.63 8.81
N LEU A 17 4.77 -0.26 8.95
CA LEU A 17 4.99 -1.70 8.88
C LEU A 17 5.60 -2.09 7.53
N GLY A 18 5.08 -1.55 6.42
CA GLY A 18 5.64 -1.74 5.09
C GLY A 18 7.11 -1.33 5.01
N LEU A 19 7.47 -0.15 5.52
CA LEU A 19 8.85 0.32 5.57
C LEU A 19 9.76 -0.58 6.42
N VAL A 20 9.29 -0.99 7.59
CA VAL A 20 10.03 -1.89 8.50
C VAL A 20 10.33 -3.22 7.81
N VAL A 21 9.37 -3.79 7.08
CA VAL A 21 9.55 -5.02 6.30
C VAL A 21 10.44 -4.79 5.07
N ALA A 22 10.35 -3.61 4.43
CA ALA A 22 11.17 -3.29 3.27
C ALA A 22 12.67 -3.26 3.59
N LEU A 23 13.07 -2.73 4.76
CA LEU A 23 14.48 -2.57 5.13
C LEU A 23 15.32 -3.86 5.04
N PRO A 24 14.95 -4.99 5.68
CA PRO A 24 15.72 -6.23 5.55
C PRO A 24 15.68 -6.81 4.13
N LEU A 25 14.60 -6.60 3.38
CA LEU A 25 14.48 -7.09 1.99
C LEU A 25 15.40 -6.33 1.04
N LEU A 26 15.52 -5.01 1.20
CA LEU A 26 16.40 -4.15 0.40
C LEU A 26 17.88 -4.36 0.72
N ARG A 27 18.21 -4.90 1.90
CA ARG A 27 19.58 -5.26 2.29
C ARG A 27 20.04 -6.61 1.73
N ARG A 28 19.14 -7.39 1.12
CA ARG A 28 19.54 -8.63 0.44
C ARG A 28 20.32 -8.28 -0.81
N GLY A 29 21.29 -9.13 -1.17
CA GLY A 29 22.17 -8.89 -2.32
C GLY A 29 21.40 -8.70 -3.63
N PRO A 30 21.98 -8.00 -4.63
CA PRO A 30 21.29 -7.63 -5.87
C PRO A 30 20.81 -8.82 -6.71
N ALA A 31 21.35 -10.02 -6.46
CA ALA A 31 20.93 -11.27 -7.10
C ALA A 31 19.52 -11.72 -6.64
N ASP A 32 19.07 -11.35 -5.43
CA ASP A 32 17.76 -11.69 -4.90
C ASP A 32 16.70 -10.71 -5.46
N ARG A 33 16.33 -10.93 -6.73
CA ARG A 33 15.39 -10.07 -7.45
C ARG A 33 14.00 -10.04 -6.81
N PHE A 34 13.58 -11.15 -6.18
CA PHE A 34 12.30 -11.21 -5.47
C PHE A 34 12.29 -10.24 -4.30
N ALA A 35 13.24 -10.39 -3.38
CA ALA A 35 13.28 -9.57 -2.18
C ALA A 35 13.50 -8.09 -2.52
N ARG A 36 14.37 -7.80 -3.49
CA ARG A 36 14.63 -6.43 -3.92
C ARG A 36 13.36 -5.75 -4.45
N GLN A 37 12.61 -6.41 -5.33
CA GLN A 37 11.39 -5.83 -5.88
C GLN A 37 10.28 -5.72 -4.84
N CYS A 38 10.11 -6.73 -3.98
CA CYS A 38 9.16 -6.66 -2.87
C CYS A 38 9.48 -5.49 -1.93
N GLY A 39 10.75 -5.37 -1.53
CA GLY A 39 11.22 -4.27 -0.68
C GLY A 39 11.04 -2.89 -1.32
N ILE A 40 11.32 -2.75 -2.62
CA ILE A 40 11.09 -1.48 -3.35
C ILE A 40 9.61 -1.08 -3.29
N GLN A 41 8.70 -2.02 -3.57
CA GLN A 41 7.27 -1.73 -3.59
C GLN A 41 6.76 -1.35 -2.19
N LEU A 42 7.14 -2.10 -1.16
CA LEU A 42 6.77 -1.79 0.22
C LEU A 42 7.33 -0.44 0.67
N ALA A 43 8.58 -0.11 0.31
CA ALA A 43 9.19 1.17 0.65
C ALA A 43 8.52 2.34 -0.08
N ALA A 44 8.31 2.21 -1.39
CA ALA A 44 7.73 3.27 -2.21
C ALA A 44 6.29 3.59 -1.77
N TRP A 45 5.43 2.57 -1.67
CA TRP A 45 4.04 2.77 -1.25
C TRP A 45 3.94 3.18 0.23
N GLY A 46 4.79 2.64 1.11
CA GLY A 46 4.87 3.12 2.49
C GLY A 46 5.23 4.61 2.58
N ALA A 47 6.21 5.06 1.78
CA ALA A 47 6.58 6.48 1.73
C ALA A 47 5.45 7.37 1.18
N VAL A 48 4.80 6.96 0.10
CA VAL A 48 3.63 7.68 -0.48
C VAL A 48 2.51 7.80 0.55
N ASN A 49 2.14 6.70 1.22
CA ASN A 49 1.08 6.72 2.23
C ASN A 49 1.41 7.59 3.44
N LEU A 50 2.67 7.61 3.89
CA LEU A 50 3.07 8.54 4.96
C LEU A 50 3.00 10.00 4.51
N ALA A 51 3.35 10.30 3.26
CA ALA A 51 3.19 11.64 2.70
C ALA A 51 1.71 12.06 2.66
N LEU A 52 0.83 11.16 2.24
CA LEU A 52 -0.63 11.37 2.25
C LEU A 52 -1.15 11.57 3.67
N VAL A 53 -0.71 10.76 4.64
CA VAL A 53 -1.08 10.95 6.05
C VAL A 53 -0.60 12.29 6.56
N ALA A 54 0.65 12.69 6.29
CA ALA A 54 1.18 13.97 6.74
C ALA A 54 0.40 15.16 6.15
N ALA A 55 -0.03 15.04 4.88
CA ALA A 55 -0.89 16.03 4.24
C ALA A 55 -2.29 16.08 4.86
N GLY A 56 -2.91 14.91 5.06
CA GLY A 56 -4.25 14.79 5.65
C GLY A 56 -4.32 15.18 7.13
N TRP A 57 -3.23 15.05 7.88
CA TRP A 57 -3.20 15.39 9.30
C TRP A 57 -3.35 16.90 9.58
N ARG A 58 -3.11 17.74 8.56
CA ARG A 58 -3.18 19.20 8.65
C ARG A 58 -4.51 19.79 8.14
N GLY A 59 -5.41 18.96 7.62
CA GLY A 59 -6.61 19.41 6.91
C GLY A 59 -7.91 18.79 7.41
N ASP A 60 -9.01 19.23 6.81
CA ASP A 60 -10.35 18.69 7.04
C ASP A 60 -10.52 17.31 6.41
N ALA A 61 -11.60 16.62 6.80
CA ALA A 61 -11.95 15.34 6.20
C ALA A 61 -12.16 15.49 4.68
N PRO A 62 -11.58 14.62 3.85
CA PRO A 62 -11.76 14.68 2.41
C PRO A 62 -13.22 14.42 2.05
N ALA A 63 -13.71 14.99 0.95
CA ALA A 63 -15.07 14.72 0.49
C ALA A 63 -15.28 13.22 0.16
N ALA A 64 -16.50 12.70 0.37
CA ALA A 64 -16.81 11.28 0.17
C ALA A 64 -16.46 10.75 -1.23
N TRP A 65 -16.64 11.56 -2.28
CA TRP A 65 -16.28 11.16 -3.66
C TRP A 65 -14.77 10.91 -3.82
N PHE A 66 -13.93 11.65 -3.09
CA PHE A 66 -12.47 11.49 -3.15
C PHE A 66 -12.04 10.19 -2.48
N LEU A 67 -12.68 9.81 -1.37
CA LEU A 67 -12.45 8.51 -0.73
C LEU A 67 -12.88 7.36 -1.64
N TRP A 68 -14.01 7.46 -2.34
CA TRP A 68 -14.41 6.46 -3.33
C TRP A 68 -13.43 6.32 -4.49
N LEU A 69 -12.85 7.44 -4.94
CA LEU A 69 -11.76 7.42 -5.92
C LEU A 69 -10.54 6.66 -5.38
N ASN A 70 -10.12 6.93 -4.15
CA ASN A 70 -9.00 6.21 -3.52
C ASN A 70 -9.26 4.71 -3.41
N VAL A 71 -10.46 4.30 -2.95
CA VAL A 71 -10.85 2.88 -2.92
C VAL A 71 -10.74 2.24 -4.30
N GLY A 72 -11.21 2.94 -5.35
CA GLY A 72 -11.10 2.47 -6.72
C GLY A 72 -9.65 2.31 -7.18
N LEU A 73 -8.78 3.27 -6.84
CA LEU A 73 -7.34 3.19 -7.12
C LEU A 73 -6.69 2.03 -6.39
N ASP A 74 -6.99 1.82 -5.11
CA ASP A 74 -6.44 0.73 -4.30
C ASP A 74 -6.84 -0.65 -4.84
N VAL A 75 -8.11 -0.81 -5.23
CA VAL A 75 -8.57 -2.02 -5.93
C VAL A 75 -7.83 -2.22 -7.25
N GLY A 76 -7.61 -1.14 -8.02
CA GLY A 76 -6.83 -1.16 -9.25
C GLY A 76 -5.38 -1.58 -9.02
N TYR A 77 -4.71 -1.02 -8.01
CA TYR A 77 -3.35 -1.40 -7.62
C TYR A 77 -3.27 -2.87 -7.17
N SER A 78 -4.28 -3.35 -6.43
CA SER A 78 -4.38 -4.78 -6.09
C SER A 78 -4.51 -5.66 -7.32
N ALA A 79 -5.34 -5.28 -8.30
CA ALA A 79 -5.46 -6.03 -9.56
C ALA A 79 -4.12 -6.06 -10.34
N VAL A 80 -3.38 -4.95 -10.36
CA VAL A 80 -2.02 -4.89 -10.92
C VAL A 80 -1.08 -5.81 -10.15
N GLY A 81 -1.08 -5.76 -8.81
CA GLY A 81 -0.27 -6.63 -7.97
C GLY A 81 -0.54 -8.11 -8.19
N ALA A 82 -1.82 -8.49 -8.31
CA ALA A 82 -2.24 -9.85 -8.65
C ALA A 82 -1.73 -10.26 -10.05
N THR A 83 -1.85 -9.37 -11.04
CA THR A 83 -1.35 -9.61 -12.40
C THR A 83 0.16 -9.84 -12.40
N LEU A 84 0.94 -8.98 -11.73
CA LEU A 84 2.39 -9.11 -11.59
C LEU A 84 2.77 -10.43 -10.91
N LEU A 85 2.06 -10.80 -9.84
CA LEU A 85 2.26 -12.06 -9.13
C LEU A 85 2.03 -13.26 -10.06
N LEU A 86 0.89 -13.29 -10.74
CA LEU A 86 0.48 -14.41 -11.60
C LEU A 86 1.39 -14.54 -12.81
N CYS A 87 1.64 -13.45 -13.54
CA CYS A 87 2.58 -13.43 -14.66
C CYS A 87 4.00 -13.78 -14.21
N GLY A 88 4.46 -13.24 -13.08
CA GLY A 88 5.78 -13.55 -12.53
C GLY A 88 5.94 -15.04 -12.20
N ARG A 89 4.90 -15.69 -11.67
CA ARG A 89 4.91 -17.15 -11.44
C ARG A 89 4.89 -17.93 -12.74
N HIS A 90 4.02 -17.55 -13.67
CA HIS A 90 3.87 -18.22 -14.96
C HIS A 90 5.17 -18.18 -15.78
N PHE A 91 5.80 -17.00 -15.89
CA PHE A 91 7.03 -16.81 -16.66
C PHE A 91 8.31 -17.03 -15.84
N ARG A 92 8.20 -17.47 -14.58
CA ARG A 92 9.34 -17.69 -13.66
C ARG A 92 10.27 -16.48 -13.54
N VAL A 93 9.69 -15.29 -13.38
CA VAL A 93 10.42 -14.02 -13.18
C VAL A 93 10.29 -13.60 -11.72
N PRO A 94 11.27 -13.91 -10.83
CA PRO A 94 11.13 -13.70 -9.39
C PRO A 94 10.89 -12.23 -9.00
N GLY A 95 11.43 -11.29 -9.78
CA GLY A 95 11.21 -9.86 -9.55
C GLY A 95 9.74 -9.44 -9.72
N LEU A 96 9.03 -10.01 -10.70
CA LEU A 96 7.60 -9.74 -10.89
C LEU A 96 6.78 -10.32 -9.74
N VAL A 97 7.13 -11.52 -9.28
CA VAL A 97 6.51 -12.13 -8.09
C VAL A 97 6.73 -11.24 -6.88
N GLY A 98 7.96 -10.76 -6.67
CA GLY A 98 8.30 -9.85 -5.58
C GLY A 98 7.51 -8.54 -5.64
N ALA A 99 7.43 -7.92 -6.81
CA ALA A 99 6.64 -6.71 -7.00
C ALA A 99 5.15 -6.94 -6.72
N GLY A 100 4.59 -8.05 -7.21
CA GLY A 100 3.21 -8.43 -6.95
C GLY A 100 2.92 -8.65 -5.47
N VAL A 101 3.78 -9.39 -4.75
CA VAL A 101 3.68 -9.58 -3.29
C VAL A 101 3.81 -8.26 -2.53
N GLY A 102 4.63 -7.33 -3.03
CA GLY A 102 4.81 -6.02 -2.38
C GLY A 102 3.61 -5.07 -2.55
N VAL A 103 2.93 -5.09 -3.71
CA VAL A 103 1.81 -4.16 -4.02
C VAL A 103 0.45 -4.73 -3.66
N LEU A 104 0.19 -6.01 -3.94
CA LEU A 104 -1.15 -6.59 -3.78
C LEU A 104 -1.73 -6.40 -2.37
N PRO A 105 -1.00 -6.74 -1.28
CA PRO A 105 -1.51 -6.55 0.07
C PRO A 105 -1.67 -5.07 0.45
N GLN A 106 -0.86 -4.17 -0.13
CA GLN A 106 -0.96 -2.73 0.13
C GLN A 106 -2.31 -2.21 -0.32
N GLY A 107 -2.69 -2.44 -1.58
CA GLY A 107 -3.99 -2.02 -2.10
C GLY A 107 -5.16 -2.67 -1.36
N ILE A 108 -5.08 -3.96 -1.00
CA ILE A 108 -6.18 -4.64 -0.30
C ILE A 108 -6.44 -3.99 1.06
N VAL A 109 -5.39 -3.78 1.85
CA VAL A 109 -5.54 -3.22 3.19
C VAL A 109 -6.00 -1.77 3.14
N LEU A 110 -5.46 -0.95 2.22
CA LEU A 110 -5.86 0.45 2.07
C LEU A 110 -7.33 0.57 1.64
N ALA A 111 -7.77 -0.20 0.64
CA ALA A 111 -9.16 -0.24 0.23
C ALA A 111 -10.10 -0.59 1.40
N LEU A 112 -9.72 -1.56 2.24
CA LEU A 112 -10.52 -1.93 3.42
C LEU A 112 -10.54 -0.82 4.48
N LEU A 113 -9.43 -0.13 4.72
CA LEU A 113 -9.36 0.98 5.66
C LEU A 113 -10.20 2.18 5.19
N ASP A 114 -10.16 2.48 3.90
CA ASP A 114 -10.93 3.58 3.28
C ASP A 114 -12.42 3.25 3.26
N LEU A 115 -12.81 2.03 2.89
CA LEU A 115 -14.20 1.56 2.96
C LEU A 115 -14.75 1.59 4.39
N TRP A 116 -13.94 1.17 5.37
CA TRP A 116 -14.32 1.24 6.77
C TRP A 116 -14.51 2.69 7.23
N PHE A 117 -13.62 3.59 6.83
CA PHE A 117 -13.75 5.01 7.17
C PHE A 117 -14.99 5.64 6.53
N LEU A 118 -15.25 5.35 5.26
CA LEU A 118 -16.47 5.75 4.55
C LEU A 118 -17.72 5.35 5.33
N ARG A 119 -17.79 4.10 5.81
CA ARG A 119 -18.93 3.58 6.58
C ARG A 119 -19.15 4.28 7.93
N VAL A 120 -18.08 4.76 8.57
CA VAL A 120 -18.14 5.31 9.93
C VAL A 120 -18.27 6.84 9.93
N ALA A 121 -17.80 7.50 8.88
CA ALA A 121 -17.78 8.95 8.77
C ALA A 121 -18.95 9.54 7.95
N TYR A 122 -19.65 8.71 7.16
CA TYR A 122 -20.78 9.08 6.31
C TYR A 122 -21.93 8.08 6.48
#